data_AF-A0A495AKG9-F1
#
_entry.id   AF-A0A495AKG9-F1
#
_cell.length_a   1.000
_cell.length_b   1.000
_cell.length_c   1.000
_cell.angle_alpha   90.00
_cell.angle_beta   90.00
_cell.angle_gamma   90.00
#
_symmetry.space_group_name_H-M   'P 1'
#
loop_
_entity.id
_entity.type
_entity.pdbx_description
1 polymer ?
#
loop_
_entity_poly.entity_id
_entity_poly.type
_entity_poly.pdbx_seq_one_letter_code
_entity_poly.pdbx_strand_id
1 'polypeptide(L)'
;MRPTLRKQAITEITFHHRKYGKNKQQRIHFVFMPRARKGVQAPHYALLSIGAHWNAAVKRADIRRRNPYHTRHTYACWMLSAGATPSFIAEQMGHENARMVCDIYSKWIQDLSGDQINMLNKKLAL
;
A
#
# COMPACT_ATOMS: atom_id res chain seq x y z
N MET A 1 -17.24 21.29 -7.92
CA MET A 1 -18.26 20.32 -8.34
C MET A 1 -18.05 19.03 -7.55
N ARG A 2 -18.88 18.74 -6.53
CA ARG A 2 -18.74 17.50 -5.74
C ARG A 2 -19.28 16.34 -6.59
N PRO A 3 -18.53 15.26 -6.83
CA PRO A 3 -19.08 14.10 -7.52
C PRO A 3 -20.19 13.52 -6.64
N THR A 4 -21.39 13.40 -7.19
CA THR A 4 -22.51 12.70 -6.56
C THR A 4 -22.03 11.27 -6.31
N LEU A 5 -21.83 10.90 -5.04
CA LEU A 5 -21.52 9.54 -4.64
C LEU A 5 -22.72 8.67 -5.05
N ARG A 6 -22.66 8.04 -6.24
CA ARG A 6 -23.53 6.92 -6.56
C ARG A 6 -23.36 5.93 -5.42
N LYS A 7 -24.44 5.62 -4.68
CA LYS A 7 -24.47 4.51 -3.73
C LYS A 7 -23.99 3.27 -4.48
N GLN A 8 -22.78 2.81 -4.18
CA GLN A 8 -22.23 1.61 -4.78
C GLN A 8 -23.10 0.43 -4.32
N ALA A 9 -23.36 -0.52 -5.22
CA ALA A 9 -24.12 -1.72 -4.86
C ALA A 9 -23.40 -2.52 -3.77
N ILE A 10 -24.16 -3.18 -2.91
CA ILE A 10 -23.63 -4.17 -1.97
C ILE A 10 -23.28 -5.41 -2.79
N THR A 11 -22.04 -5.89 -2.67
CA THR A 11 -21.60 -7.13 -3.30
C THR A 11 -21.51 -8.22 -2.24
N GLU A 12 -22.09 -9.38 -2.53
CA GLU A 12 -21.91 -10.61 -1.75
C GLU A 12 -20.64 -11.32 -2.18
N ILE A 13 -19.79 -11.66 -1.20
CA ILE A 13 -18.55 -12.39 -1.43
C ILE A 13 -18.37 -13.52 -0.43
N THR A 14 -17.73 -14.59 -0.91
CA THR A 14 -17.18 -15.63 -0.05
C THR A 14 -15.77 -15.23 0.38
N PHE A 15 -15.59 -14.87 1.64
CA PHE A 15 -14.29 -14.58 2.21
C PHE A 15 -13.61 -15.87 2.69
N HIS A 16 -12.48 -16.22 2.08
CA HIS A 16 -11.67 -17.38 2.45
C HIS A 16 -10.61 -16.96 3.47
N HIS A 17 -10.68 -17.49 4.70
CA HIS A 17 -9.64 -17.26 5.69
C HIS A 17 -8.37 -18.05 5.35
N ARG A 18 -7.22 -17.63 5.91
CA ARG A 18 -5.94 -18.38 5.79
C ARG A 18 -6.01 -19.80 6.36
N LYS A 19 -6.89 -20.06 7.34
CA LYS A 19 -7.11 -21.40 7.89
C LYS A 19 -8.00 -22.20 6.94
N TYR A 20 -7.51 -23.35 6.49
CA TYR A 20 -8.22 -24.23 5.58
C TYR A 20 -9.65 -24.55 6.08
N GLY A 21 -10.62 -24.53 5.16
CA GLY A 21 -12.03 -24.81 5.44
C GLY A 21 -12.82 -23.69 6.12
N LYS A 22 -12.19 -22.58 6.52
CA LYS A 22 -12.91 -21.43 7.10
C LYS A 22 -13.28 -20.41 6.03
N ASN A 23 -14.52 -20.48 5.57
CA ASN A 23 -15.11 -19.49 4.66
C ASN A 23 -16.23 -18.73 5.38
N LYS A 24 -16.39 -17.45 5.06
CA LYS A 24 -17.46 -16.60 5.61
C LYS A 24 -18.13 -15.81 4.49
N GLN A 25 -19.45 -15.85 4.41
CA GLN A 25 -20.18 -14.95 3.52
C GLN A 25 -20.18 -13.53 4.09
N GLN A 26 -19.90 -12.56 3.23
CA GLN A 26 -19.84 -11.15 3.60
C GLN A 26 -20.55 -10.29 2.56
N ARG A 27 -21.17 -9.22 3.04
CA ARG A 27 -21.83 -8.20 2.22
C ARG A 27 -21.03 -6.91 2.38
N ILE A 28 -20.34 -6.50 1.33
CA ILE A 28 -19.40 -5.36 1.39
C ILE A 28 -19.61 -4.37 0.24
N HIS A 29 -19.14 -3.15 0.47
CA HIS A 29 -19.01 -2.13 -0.56
C HIS A 29 -17.55 -2.01 -0.98
N PHE A 30 -17.26 -2.30 -2.24
CA PHE A 30 -15.93 -2.11 -2.79
C PHE A 30 -15.69 -0.64 -3.12
N VAL A 31 -14.71 -0.02 -2.44
CA VAL A 31 -14.29 1.36 -2.72
C VAL A 31 -13.81 1.51 -4.17
N PHE A 32 -12.98 0.56 -4.63
CA PHE A 32 -12.42 0.56 -5.98
C PHE A 32 -13.18 -0.40 -6.89
N MET A 33 -13.82 0.16 -7.91
CA MET A 33 -14.58 -0.60 -8.90
C MET A 33 -13.85 -0.64 -10.25
N PRO A 34 -13.89 -1.77 -10.98
CA PRO A 34 -13.41 -1.82 -12.35
C PRO A 34 -14.23 -0.89 -13.23
N ARG A 35 -13.65 -0.34 -14.30
CA ARG A 35 -14.42 0.46 -15.25
C ARG A 35 -15.47 -0.42 -15.95
N ALA A 36 -16.70 0.07 -16.08
CA ALA A 36 -17.73 -0.59 -16.88
C ALA A 36 -17.26 -0.82 -18.32
N ARG A 37 -17.56 -2.00 -18.88
CA ARG A 37 -17.24 -2.37 -20.27
C ARG A 37 -18.52 -2.84 -20.96
N LYS A 38 -18.78 -2.35 -22.17
CA LYS A 38 -20.00 -2.66 -22.94
C LYS A 38 -21.30 -2.45 -22.13
N GLY A 39 -21.34 -1.39 -21.31
CA GLY A 39 -22.49 -1.09 -20.44
C GLY A 39 -22.59 -1.94 -19.17
N VAL A 40 -21.73 -2.96 -18.99
CA VAL A 40 -21.76 -3.85 -17.83
C VAL A 40 -20.70 -3.44 -16.80
N GLN A 41 -21.13 -3.26 -15.56
CA GLN A 41 -20.27 -2.97 -14.42
C GLN A 41 -19.93 -4.27 -13.69
N ALA A 42 -18.64 -4.66 -13.70
CA ALA A 42 -18.21 -5.79 -12.90
C ALA A 42 -18.24 -5.45 -11.39
N PRO A 43 -18.57 -6.41 -10.51
CA PRO A 43 -18.81 -6.14 -9.09
C PRO A 43 -17.54 -5.86 -8.27
N HIS A 44 -16.38 -6.27 -8.78
CA HIS A 44 -15.05 -6.09 -8.16
C HIS A 44 -13.95 -6.48 -9.17
N TYR A 45 -12.70 -6.11 -8.87
CA TYR A 45 -11.55 -6.54 -9.64
C TYR A 45 -11.27 -8.04 -9.46
N ALA A 46 -10.89 -8.71 -10.54
CA ALA A 46 -10.38 -10.08 -10.47
C ALA A 46 -8.99 -10.11 -9.81
N LEU A 47 -8.61 -11.24 -9.20
CA LEU A 47 -7.35 -11.40 -8.47
C LEU A 47 -6.11 -11.00 -9.29
N LEU A 48 -6.09 -11.33 -10.59
CA LEU A 48 -4.96 -11.04 -11.48
C LEU A 48 -4.91 -9.58 -11.98
N SER A 49 -5.96 -8.78 -11.72
CA SER A 49 -6.07 -7.42 -12.26
C SER A 49 -4.93 -6.52 -11.81
N ILE A 50 -4.54 -6.59 -10.54
CA ILE A 50 -3.45 -5.76 -9.99
C ILE A 50 -2.13 -6.10 -10.68
N GLY A 51 -1.81 -7.40 -10.81
CA GLY A 51 -0.58 -7.85 -11.46
C GLY A 51 -0.52 -7.44 -12.93
N ALA A 52 -1.64 -7.55 -13.66
CA ALA A 52 -1.71 -7.14 -15.05
C ALA A 52 -1.51 -5.62 -15.23
N HIS A 53 -2.22 -4.80 -14.44
CA HIS A 53 -2.04 -3.34 -14.47
C HIS A 53 -0.63 -2.92 -14.07
N TRP A 54 -0.04 -3.57 -13.06
CA TRP A 54 1.32 -3.30 -12.63
C TRP A 54 2.34 -3.59 -13.74
N ASN A 55 2.25 -4.76 -14.38
CA ASN A 55 3.16 -5.11 -15.48
C ASN A 55 3.04 -4.12 -16.65
N ALA A 56 1.82 -3.68 -16.97
CA ALA A 56 1.60 -2.66 -17.98
C ALA A 56 2.19 -1.30 -17.59
N ALA A 57 2.03 -0.89 -16.33
CA ALA A 57 2.59 0.37 -15.82
C ALA A 57 4.13 0.35 -15.83
N VAL A 58 4.74 -0.73 -15.36
CA VAL A 58 6.20 -0.92 -15.36
C VAL A 58 6.77 -0.90 -16.77
N LYS A 59 6.12 -1.60 -17.72
CA LYS A 59 6.52 -1.58 -19.13
C LYS A 59 6.45 -0.16 -19.73
N ARG A 60 5.38 0.58 -19.42
CA ARG A 60 5.20 1.97 -19.91
C ARG A 60 6.20 2.94 -19.30
N ALA A 61 6.64 2.70 -18.07
CA ALA A 61 7.66 3.49 -17.40
C ALA A 61 9.09 3.15 -17.84
N ASP A 62 9.27 2.15 -18.70
CA ASP A 62 10.56 1.66 -19.19
C ASP A 62 11.55 1.30 -18.08
N ILE A 63 11.05 0.66 -17.02
CA ILE A 63 11.89 0.19 -15.90
C ILE A 63 11.97 -1.33 -15.88
N ARG A 64 13.06 -1.87 -15.32
CA ARG A 64 13.21 -3.31 -15.08
C ARG A 64 12.01 -3.84 -14.30
N ARG A 65 11.49 -5.00 -14.68
CA ARG A 65 10.35 -5.63 -14.01
C ARG A 65 10.60 -5.79 -12.50
N ARG A 66 9.62 -5.39 -11.70
CA ARG A 66 9.61 -5.47 -10.23
C ARG A 66 8.33 -6.13 -9.75
N ASN A 67 8.37 -6.71 -8.55
CA ASN A 67 7.15 -7.14 -7.86
C ASN A 67 6.43 -5.89 -7.31
N PRO A 68 5.09 -5.75 -7.47
CA PRO A 68 4.35 -4.66 -6.85
C PRO A 68 4.62 -4.52 -5.34
N TYR A 69 4.91 -5.61 -4.64
CA TYR A 69 5.24 -5.59 -3.21
C TYR A 69 6.44 -4.70 -2.88
N HIS A 70 7.35 -4.46 -3.82
CA HIS A 70 8.49 -3.56 -3.60
C HIS A 70 8.08 -2.11 -3.35
N THR A 71 6.91 -1.66 -3.79
CA THR A 71 6.43 -0.30 -3.51
C THR A 71 6.21 -0.09 -2.00
N ARG A 72 5.84 -1.14 -1.27
CA ARG A 72 5.73 -1.13 0.19
C ARG A 72 7.09 -0.88 0.85
N HIS A 73 8.16 -1.43 0.27
CA HIS A 73 9.52 -1.16 0.73
C HIS A 73 9.96 0.27 0.40
N THR A 74 9.69 0.74 -0.81
CA THR A 74 9.97 2.13 -1.20
C THR A 74 9.27 3.13 -0.29
N TYR A 75 8.00 2.89 0.06
CA TYR A 75 7.27 3.71 1.01
C TYR A 75 7.98 3.80 2.37
N ALA A 76 8.38 2.66 2.95
CA ALA A 76 9.10 2.65 4.22
C ALA A 76 10.42 3.43 4.15
N CYS A 77 11.23 3.21 3.10
CA CYS A 77 12.47 3.95 2.88
C CYS A 77 12.24 5.47 2.79
N TRP A 78 11.21 5.90 2.05
CA TRP A 78 10.88 7.33 1.93
C TRP A 78 10.44 7.93 3.25
N MET A 79 9.61 7.22 4.02
CA MET A 79 9.16 7.69 5.33
C MET A 79 10.34 7.80 6.32
N LEU A 80 11.25 6.82 6.32
CA LEU A 80 12.48 6.87 7.13
C LEU A 80 13.37 8.05 6.73
N SER A 81 13.55 8.26 5.42
CA SER A 81 14.35 9.38 4.89
C SER A 81 13.73 10.73 5.23
N ALA A 82 12.40 10.79 5.36
CA ALA A 82 11.67 11.98 5.83
C ALA A 82 11.69 12.13 7.37
N GLY A 83 12.37 11.24 8.10
CA GLY A 83 12.50 11.31 9.56
C GLY A 83 11.33 10.70 10.34
N ALA A 84 10.45 9.93 9.71
CA ALA A 84 9.37 9.24 10.43
C ALA A 84 9.92 8.10 11.30
N THR A 85 9.31 7.90 12.46
CA THR A 85 9.75 6.87 13.41
C THR A 85 9.36 5.47 12.92
N PRO A 86 10.15 4.42 13.22
CA PRO A 86 9.81 3.04 12.85
C PRO A 86 8.42 2.60 13.36
N SER A 87 8.02 3.06 14.55
CA SER A 87 6.69 2.78 15.11
C SER A 87 5.56 3.39 14.27
N PHE A 88 5.71 4.64 13.84
CA PHE A 88 4.73 5.29 12.95
C PHE A 88 4.60 4.53 11.62
N ILE A 89 5.74 4.14 11.04
CA ILE A 89 5.76 3.40 9.77
C ILE A 89 5.10 2.03 9.94
N ALA A 90 5.38 1.33 11.04
CA ALA A 90 4.77 0.04 11.35
C ALA A 90 3.24 0.13 11.43
N GLU A 91 2.71 1.15 12.11
CA GLU A 91 1.28 1.41 12.20
C GLU A 91 0.65 1.65 10.81
N GLN A 92 1.25 2.54 10.01
CA GLN A 92 0.77 2.82 8.64
C GLN A 92 0.80 1.59 7.72
N MET A 93 1.76 0.70 7.95
CA MET A 93 1.91 -0.53 7.18
C MET A 93 1.02 -1.66 7.71
N GLY A 94 0.37 -1.50 8.86
CA GLY A 94 -0.47 -2.53 9.48
C GLY A 94 0.34 -3.67 10.12
N HIS A 95 1.52 -3.35 10.65
CA HIS A 95 2.30 -4.26 11.49
C HIS A 95 1.88 -4.15 12.95
N GLU A 96 1.80 -5.28 13.63
CA GLU A 96 1.52 -5.33 15.07
C GLU A 96 2.66 -4.73 15.90
N ASN A 97 3.89 -4.72 15.38
CA ASN A 97 5.05 -4.16 16.06
C ASN A 97 6.06 -3.53 15.08
N ALA A 98 6.92 -2.66 15.63
CA ALA A 98 7.99 -2.01 14.90
C ALA A 98 9.20 -2.92 14.62
N ARG A 99 9.29 -4.10 15.25
CA ARG A 99 10.43 -5.02 15.12
C ARG A 99 10.69 -5.33 13.65
N MET A 100 9.65 -5.64 12.87
CA MET A 100 9.82 -5.93 11.44
C MET A 100 10.45 -4.75 10.67
N VAL A 101 10.04 -3.51 10.96
CA VAL A 101 10.61 -2.31 10.34
C VAL A 101 12.05 -2.08 10.80
N CYS A 102 12.32 -2.20 12.10
CA CYS A 102 13.68 -2.09 12.63
C CYS A 102 14.61 -3.15 12.05
N ASP A 103 14.16 -4.41 11.94
CA ASP A 103 14.99 -5.51 11.43
C ASP A 103 15.32 -5.31 9.95
N ILE A 104 14.33 -4.99 9.11
CA ILE A 104 14.52 -4.81 7.66
C ILE A 104 15.33 -3.54 7.34
N TYR A 105 15.15 -2.46 8.10
CA TYR A 105 15.75 -1.15 7.78
C TYR A 105 16.81 -0.68 8.76
N SER A 106 17.23 -1.51 9.72
CA SER A 106 18.25 -1.20 10.74
C SER A 106 19.48 -0.51 10.15
N LYS A 107 20.05 -1.10 9.09
CA LYS A 107 21.21 -0.55 8.39
C LYS A 107 20.94 0.84 7.81
N TRP A 108 19.78 1.04 7.20
CA TRP A 108 19.39 2.34 6.63
C TRP A 108 19.13 3.40 7.71
N ILE A 109 18.58 3.02 8.86
CA ILE A 109 18.36 3.92 10.00
C ILE A 109 19.70 4.43 10.53
N GLN A 110 20.72 3.58 10.57
CA GLN A 110 22.07 3.98 11.00
C GLN A 110 22.68 4.99 10.02
N ASP A 111 22.58 4.74 8.72
CA ASP A 111 23.11 5.62 7.68
C ASP A 111 22.41 7.00 7.65
N LEU A 112 21.12 7.07 8.01
CA LEU A 112 20.31 8.30 8.06
C LEU A 112 20.59 9.19 9.29
N SER A 113 21.40 8.73 10.26
CA SER A 113 21.66 9.48 11.50
C SER A 113 22.31 10.84 11.25
N GLY A 114 23.23 10.95 10.29
CA GLY A 114 23.85 12.22 9.90
C GLY A 114 22.85 13.20 9.26
N ASP A 115 21.95 12.69 8.43
CA ASP A 115 20.89 13.50 7.79
C ASP A 115 19.88 14.01 8.83
N GLN A 116 19.56 13.21 9.85
CA GLN A 116 18.70 13.62 10.96
C GLN A 116 19.30 14.78 11.77
N ILE A 117 20.61 14.76 12.03
CA ILE A 117 21.31 15.88 12.70
C ILE A 117 21.19 17.15 11.86
N ASN A 118 21.41 17.05 10.54
CA ASN A 118 21.26 18.19 9.63
C ASN A 118 19.81 18.71 9.58
N MET A 119 18.81 17.82 9.62
CA MET A 119 17.40 18.21 9.69
C MET A 119 17.05 18.93 10.99
N LEU A 120 17.58 18.46 12.12
CA LEU A 120 17.41 19.12 13.41
C LEU A 120 18.06 20.50 13.42
N ASN A 121 19.30 20.60 12.92
CA ASN A 121 20.01 21.88 12.81
C ASN A 121 19.22 22.88 11.95
N LYS A 122 18.64 22.45 10.82
CA LYS A 122 17.78 23.31 10.00
C LYS A 122 16.49 23.77 10.70
N LYS A 123 15.89 22.90 11.53
CA LYS A 123 14.65 23.23 12.26
C LYS A 123 14.88 24.11 13.48
N LEU A 124 16.06 23.99 14.10
CA LEU A 124 16.44 24.70 15.32
C LEU A 124 17.29 25.94 15.05
N ALA A 125 17.81 26.10 13.82
CA ALA A 125 18.39 27.34 13.37
C ALA A 125 17.30 28.43 13.35
N LEU A 126 17.38 29.33 14.34
CA LEU A 126 16.63 30.59 14.40
C LEU A 126 17.14 31.58 13.35
#